data_AF-A0A2K8UB07-F1
#
_entry.id   AF-A0A2K8UB07-F1
#
_cell.length_a   1.000
_cell.length_b   1.000
_cell.length_c   1.000
_cell.angle_alpha   90.00
_cell.angle_beta   90.00
_cell.angle_gamma   90.00
#
_symmetry.space_group_name_H-M   'P 1'
#
loop_
_entity.id
_entity.type
_entity.pdbx_description
1 polymer ?
#
loop_
_entity_poly.entity_id
_entity_poly.type
_entity_poly.pdbx_seq_one_letter_code
_entity_poly.pdbx_strand_id
1 'polypeptide(L)' 'MNNDDTLRPEYPADLIKSGERGKYAARYREGTNAAPIEPELHRLFPDAEPVNNALRRYAGP' A
#
# COMPACT_ATOMS: atom_id res chain seq x y z
N MET A 1 -17.57 8.72 26.60
CA MET A 1 -16.54 9.35 25.76
C MET A 1 -15.89 8.23 24.98
N ASN A 2 -16.03 8.21 23.65
CA ASN A 2 -15.41 7.19 22.82
C ASN A 2 -13.93 7.53 22.70
N ASN A 3 -13.06 6.59 23.05
CA ASN A 3 -11.60 6.76 23.00
C ASN A 3 -11.03 6.60 21.57
N ASP A 4 -11.90 6.54 20.55
CA ASP A 4 -11.52 6.29 19.15
C ASP A 4 -10.75 7.47 18.53
N ASP A 5 -10.85 8.67 19.11
CA ASP A 5 -10.10 9.87 18.70
C ASP A 5 -8.67 9.92 19.26
N THR A 6 -8.23 8.90 20.00
CA THR A 6 -6.89 8.84 20.59
C THR A 6 -5.93 7.99 19.77
N LEU A 7 -4.64 8.37 19.77
CA LEU A 7 -3.60 7.57 19.13
C LEU A 7 -3.51 6.20 19.80
N ARG A 8 -3.37 5.14 18.99
CA ARG A 8 -3.18 3.78 19.53
C ARG A 8 -1.88 3.71 20.33
N PRO A 9 -1.77 2.85 21.36
CA PRO A 9 -0.58 2.76 22.21
C PRO A 9 0.72 2.52 21.43
N GLU A 10 0.66 1.78 20.32
CA GLU A 10 1.79 1.50 19.43
C GLU A 10 2.25 2.72 18.60
N TYR A 11 1.49 3.83 18.60
CA TYR A 11 1.78 5.07 17.88
C TYR A 11 1.89 6.27 18.85
N PRO A 12 2.94 6.34 19.68
CA PRO A 12 3.13 7.46 20.59
C PRO A 12 3.35 8.77 19.82
N ALA A 13 2.92 9.89 20.40
CA ALA A 13 3.03 11.21 19.76
C ALA A 13 4.48 11.58 19.36
N ASP A 14 5.47 11.09 20.11
CA ASP A 14 6.89 11.36 19.81
C ASP A 14 7.38 10.64 18.54
N LEU A 15 6.74 9.53 18.15
CA LEU A 15 6.98 8.87 16.87
C LEU A 15 6.56 9.77 15.70
N ILE A 16 5.44 10.49 15.85
CA ILE A 16 4.95 11.42 14.83
C ILE A 16 5.89 12.63 14.73
N LYS A 17 6.30 13.20 15.88
CA LYS A 17 7.19 14.38 15.93
C LYS A 17 8.59 14.10 15.38
N SER A 18 9.10 12.89 15.54
CA SER A 18 10.41 12.47 14.99
C SER A 18 10.36 12.10 13.50
N GLY A 19 9.16 12.01 12.92
CA GLY A 19 8.98 11.73 11.50
C GLY A 19 9.39 12.89 10.59
N GLU A 20 10.02 12.56 9.46
CA GLU A 20 10.33 13.53 8.41
C GLU A 20 9.18 13.61 7.39
N ARG A 21 8.59 14.80 7.26
CA ARG A 21 7.51 15.04 6.29
C ARG A 21 8.05 14.92 4.86
N GLY A 22 7.51 13.99 4.09
CA GLY A 22 7.86 13.83 2.68
C GLY A 22 9.09 12.98 2.39
N LYS A 23 9.61 12.22 3.37
CA LYS A 23 10.79 11.32 3.25
C LYS A 23 10.82 10.40 2.01
N TYR A 24 9.64 10.04 1.48
CA TYR A 24 9.48 9.19 0.29
C TYR A 24 8.75 9.88 -0.86
N ALA A 25 8.41 11.17 -0.73
CA ALA A 25 7.55 11.85 -1.69
C ALA A 25 8.21 12.07 -3.06
N ALA A 26 9.52 12.24 -3.12
CA ALA A 26 10.25 12.33 -4.40
C ALA A 26 10.25 10.96 -5.11
N ARG A 27 10.66 9.90 -4.40
CA ARG A 27 10.64 8.51 -4.89
C ARG A 27 9.26 8.07 -5.37
N TYR A 28 8.20 8.45 -4.67
CA TYR A 28 6.84 8.14 -5.11
C TYR A 28 6.48 8.84 -6.43
N ARG A 29 6.94 10.08 -6.64
CA ARG A 29 6.71 10.85 -7.87
C ARG A 29 7.53 10.35 -9.07
N GLU A 30 8.70 9.78 -8.82
CA GLU A 30 9.54 9.13 -9.85
C GLU A 30 8.87 7.89 -10.46
N GLY A 31 7.77 7.43 -9.86
CA GLY A 31 7.04 6.26 -10.27
C GLY A 31 7.18 5.13 -9.26
N THR A 32 6.10 4.41 -9.03
CA THR A 32 6.11 3.18 -8.24
C THR A 32 5.86 1.99 -9.16
N ASN A 33 6.45 0.84 -8.87
CA ASN A 33 6.15 -0.41 -9.56
C ASN A 33 4.77 -1.00 -9.18
N ALA A 34 3.92 -0.22 -8.50
CA ALA A 34 2.57 -0.61 -8.13
C ALA A 34 1.58 -0.18 -9.21
N ALA A 35 0.92 -1.16 -9.83
CA ALA A 35 -0.20 -0.95 -10.74
C ALA A 35 -1.51 -1.22 -9.98
N PRO A 36 -2.40 -0.22 -9.79
CA PRO A 36 -3.70 -0.46 -9.18
C PRO A 36 -4.54 -1.34 -10.09
N ILE A 37 -5.17 -2.36 -9.50
CA ILE A 37 -6.11 -3.25 -10.19
C ILE A 37 -7.54 -2.74 -9.96
N GLU A 38 -8.43 -2.93 -10.92
CA GLU A 38 -9.83 -2.55 -10.76
C GLU A 38 -10.47 -3.24 -9.53
N PRO A 39 -11.32 -2.54 -8.75
CA PRO A 39 -11.91 -3.09 -7.52
C PRO A 39 -12.68 -4.40 -7.71
N GLU A 40 -13.27 -4.60 -8.88
CA GLU A 40 -14.01 -5.82 -9.19
C GLU A 40 -13.07 -7.03 -9.36
N LEU A 41 -11.89 -6.80 -9.94
CA LEU A 41 -10.86 -7.82 -10.12
C LEU A 41 -10.14 -8.16 -8.80
N HIS A 42 -10.04 -7.22 -7.86
CA HIS A 42 -9.51 -7.49 -6.52
C HIS A 42 -10.25 -8.61 -5.78
N ARG A 43 -11.55 -8.81 -6.05
CA ARG A 43 -12.32 -9.93 -5.46
C ARG A 43 -11.90 -11.29 -6.02
N LEU A 44 -11.34 -11.32 -7.22
CA LEU A 44 -10.88 -12.54 -7.90
C LEU A 44 -9.42 -12.87 -7.55
N PHE A 45 -8.65 -11.84 -7.18
CA PHE A 45 -7.22 -11.94 -6.87
C PHE A 45 -6.95 -11.50 -5.43
N PRO A 46 -7.04 -12.41 -4.46
CA PRO A 46 -6.86 -12.08 -3.04
C PRO A 46 -5.42 -11.65 -2.70
N ASP A 47 -4.44 -12.07 -3.51
CA ASP A 47 -3.03 -11.71 -3.36
C ASP A 47 -2.29 -11.67 -4.72
N ALA A 48 -0.98 -11.42 -4.67
CA ALA A 48 -0.15 -11.21 -5.85
C ALA A 48 0.17 -12.50 -6.64
N GLU A 49 0.09 -13.69 -6.03
CA GLU A 49 0.45 -14.95 -6.68
C GLU A 49 -0.47 -15.28 -7.89
N PRO A 50 -1.82 -15.29 -7.76
CA PRO A 50 -2.70 -15.58 -8.88
C PRO A 50 -2.64 -14.49 -9.97
N VAL A 51 -2.39 -13.23 -9.62
CA VAL A 51 -2.16 -12.14 -10.59
C VAL A 51 -0.92 -12.44 -11.44
N ASN A 52 0.20 -12.73 -10.79
CA ASN A 52 1.47 -13.02 -11.48
C ASN A 52 1.37 -14.26 -12.36
N ASN A 53 0.66 -15.30 -11.89
CA ASN A 53 0.41 -16.49 -12.69
C ASN A 53 -0.43 -16.20 -13.93
N ALA A 54 -1.49 -15.40 -13.82
CA ALA A 54 -2.29 -14.97 -14.96
C ALA A 54 -1.48 -14.16 -15.98
N LEU A 55 -0.70 -13.17 -15.49
CA LEU A 55 0.14 -12.33 -16.35
C LEU A 55 1.24 -13.14 -17.05
N ARG A 56 1.88 -14.10 -16.38
CA ARG A 56 2.88 -14.98 -17.02
C ARG A 56 2.28 -15.88 -18.10
N ARG A 57 1.03 -16.33 -17.92
CA ARG A 57 0.31 -17.10 -18.95
C ARG A 57 -0.10 -16.23 -20.14
N TYR A 58 -0.46 -14.97 -19.89
CA TYR A 58 -0.90 -14.04 -20.93
C TYR A 58 0.28 -13.44 -21.72
N ALA A 59 1.34 -13.02 -21.02
CA ALA A 59 2.47 -12.29 -21.57
C ALA A 59 3.77 -13.11 -21.67
N GLY A 60 3.74 -14.39 -21.29
CA GLY A 60 4.85 -15.31 -21.59
C GLY A 60 5.07 -15.42 -23.10
N PRO A 61 6.28 -15.82 -23.56
CA PRO A 61 6.57 -15.99 -24.98
C PRO A 61 5.60 -16.95 -25.67
#